data_AF-A0A8B6ET36-F1
#
_entry.id   AF-A0A8B6ET36-F1
#
_cell.length_a   1.000
_cell.length_b   1.000
_cell.length_c   1.000
_cell.angle_alpha   90.00
_cell.angle_beta   90.00
_cell.angle_gamma   90.00
#
_symmetry.space_group_name_H-M   'P 1'
#
loop_
_entity.id
_entity.type
_entity.pdbx_description
1 polymer ?
#
loop_
_entity_poly.entity_id
_entity_poly.type
_entity_poly.pdbx_seq_one_letter_code
_entity_poly.pdbx_strand_id
1 'polypeptide(L)'
;MASLVTDCCTLCNDDGTSTEAVRWCIECEVFLCTDCDKYHKKSRSSKAHNTMSTKDYHNLPKFMQEIIASDGQLLVVRSVEKSTIVNLNDMSQTILEEVVASRVALFKGNIYGTIYNENKVCCYKSSGEALWTFQHDDIVDPLGITLDRNGFVYVVSQNKDRVVVVSPDGKTCKTILSEADGIKYPHAIDIDRESGIMIVSSKIRVDNDDREYERTAFVYKI
;
A
#
# COMPACT_ATOMS: atom_id res chain seq x y z
N MET A 1 19.80 12.59 -28.40
CA MET A 1 20.66 12.08 -27.31
C MET A 1 19.96 12.41 -26.00
N ALA A 2 19.52 11.41 -25.23
CA ALA A 2 18.90 11.68 -23.94
C ALA A 2 19.98 12.19 -22.99
N SER A 3 19.81 13.41 -22.46
CA SER A 3 20.64 13.92 -21.37
C SER A 3 20.52 12.96 -20.20
N LEU A 4 21.63 12.40 -19.72
CA LEU A 4 21.67 11.68 -18.46
C LEU A 4 21.30 12.71 -17.38
N VAL A 5 20.12 12.57 -16.79
CA VAL A 5 19.76 13.31 -15.58
C VAL A 5 20.60 12.67 -14.48
N THR A 6 21.54 13.43 -13.92
CA THR A 6 22.34 12.99 -12.79
C THR A 6 21.63 13.42 -11.52
N ASP A 7 21.02 12.46 -10.82
CA ASP A 7 20.44 12.72 -9.51
C ASP A 7 21.55 13.06 -8.50
N CYS A 8 21.28 14.03 -7.62
CA CYS A 8 22.20 14.41 -6.55
C CYS A 8 21.76 13.78 -5.22
N CYS A 9 22.72 13.43 -4.37
CA CYS A 9 22.43 12.97 -3.01
C CYS A 9 21.70 14.08 -2.24
N THR A 10 20.50 13.78 -1.76
CA THR A 10 19.65 14.73 -1.03
C THR A 10 20.37 15.26 0.21
N LEU A 11 20.91 14.37 1.03
CA LEU A 11 21.58 14.73 2.29
C LEU A 11 22.85 15.57 2.05
N CYS A 12 23.71 15.17 1.12
CA CYS A 12 24.93 15.94 0.87
C CYS A 12 24.62 17.28 0.22
N ASN A 13 23.56 17.38 -0.58
CA ASN A 13 23.09 18.64 -1.13
C ASN A 13 22.56 19.57 -0.03
N ASP A 14 21.85 19.04 0.96
CA ASP A 14 21.42 19.81 2.15
C ASP A 14 22.63 20.33 2.95
N ASP A 15 23.72 19.56 2.99
CA ASP A 15 25.01 19.94 3.60
C ASP A 15 25.88 20.83 2.68
N GLY A 16 25.38 21.23 1.50
CA GLY A 16 26.11 22.07 0.53
C GLY A 16 27.24 21.36 -0.24
N THR A 17 27.36 20.04 -0.10
CA THR A 17 28.34 19.19 -0.77
C THR A 17 27.64 18.30 -1.80
N SER A 18 27.18 18.88 -2.90
CA SER A 18 26.45 18.11 -3.92
C SER A 18 27.32 16.99 -4.50
N THR A 19 26.90 15.74 -4.28
CA THR A 19 27.53 14.52 -4.80
C THR A 19 26.51 13.71 -5.59
N GLU A 20 26.98 12.93 -6.56
CA GLU A 20 26.10 12.08 -7.37
C GLU A 20 25.43 11.00 -6.51
N ALA A 21 24.12 10.83 -6.70
CA ALA A 21 23.36 9.76 -6.10
C ALA A 21 23.47 8.48 -6.92
N VAL A 22 23.65 7.37 -6.22
CA VAL A 22 23.68 6.02 -6.82
C VAL A 22 22.55 5.13 -6.32
N ARG A 23 21.85 5.57 -5.26
CA ARG A 23 20.71 4.88 -4.66
C ARG A 23 19.53 5.82 -4.48
N TRP A 24 18.33 5.25 -4.51
CA TRP A 24 17.10 5.88 -4.07
C TRP A 24 16.47 5.01 -2.98
N CYS A 25 16.10 5.62 -1.85
CA CYS A 25 15.42 4.95 -0.74
C CYS A 25 13.91 5.08 -0.92
N ILE A 26 13.19 3.95 -0.91
CA ILE A 26 11.76 3.91 -1.21
C ILE A 26 10.97 4.57 -0.09
N GLU A 27 11.24 4.19 1.15
CA GLU A 27 10.47 4.62 2.32
C GLU A 27 10.77 6.06 2.74
N CYS A 28 11.97 6.56 2.42
CA CYS A 28 12.35 7.94 2.72
C CYS A 28 12.18 8.88 1.54
N GLU A 29 11.96 8.36 0.33
CA GLU A 29 11.83 9.12 -0.91
C GLU A 29 13.03 10.05 -1.18
N VAL A 30 14.23 9.65 -0.77
CA VAL A 30 15.46 10.43 -0.92
C VAL A 30 16.50 9.71 -1.77
N PHE A 31 17.32 10.51 -2.45
CA PHE A 31 18.48 10.05 -3.19
C PHE A 31 19.72 10.03 -2.30
N LEU A 32 20.52 8.98 -2.40
CA LEU A 32 21.68 8.73 -1.55
C LEU A 32 22.92 8.44 -2.41
N CYS A 33 24.03 9.09 -2.09
CA CYS A 33 25.35 8.66 -2.54
C CYS A 33 25.78 7.37 -1.82
N THR A 34 26.89 6.76 -2.24
CA THR A 34 27.42 5.52 -1.66
C THR A 34 27.64 5.61 -0.14
N ASP A 35 28.15 6.73 0.34
CA ASP A 35 28.43 6.91 1.77
C ASP A 35 27.14 7.12 2.56
N CYS A 36 26.23 7.96 2.07
CA CYS A 36 24.93 8.18 2.69
C CYS A 36 24.11 6.89 2.76
N ASP A 37 24.08 6.06 1.71
CA ASP A 37 23.42 4.74 1.72
C ASP A 37 24.03 3.81 2.78
N LYS A 38 25.36 3.78 2.87
CA LYS A 38 26.09 2.96 3.85
C LYS A 38 25.73 3.33 5.29
N TYR A 39 25.62 4.63 5.60
CA TYR A 39 25.21 5.07 6.93
C TYR A 39 23.70 4.89 7.16
N HIS A 40 22.89 5.13 6.13
CA HIS A 40 21.45 4.92 6.16
C HIS A 40 21.10 3.48 6.54
N LYS A 41 21.73 2.48 5.91
CA LYS A 41 21.52 1.06 6.22
C LYS A 41 22.04 0.62 7.58
N LYS A 42 22.93 1.39 8.20
CA LYS A 42 23.45 1.11 9.56
C LYS A 42 22.61 1.73 10.65
N SER A 43 21.86 2.78 10.35
CA SER A 43 21.01 3.44 11.33
C SER A 43 19.87 2.52 11.77
N ARG A 44 19.56 2.54 13.06
CA ARG A 44 18.46 1.75 13.62
C ARG A 44 17.11 2.09 12.98
N SER A 45 16.91 3.35 12.60
CA SER A 45 15.66 3.86 12.00
C SER A 45 15.46 3.47 10.55
N SER A 46 16.52 3.15 9.81
CA SER A 46 16.45 2.92 8.35
C SER A 46 17.15 1.65 7.88
N LYS A 47 17.68 0.82 8.79
CA LYS A 47 18.32 -0.46 8.46
C LYS A 47 17.43 -1.45 7.70
N ALA A 48 16.11 -1.30 7.83
CA ALA A 48 15.12 -2.17 7.18
C ALA A 48 14.52 -1.55 5.92
N HIS A 49 14.93 -0.33 5.55
CA HIS A 49 14.42 0.36 4.37
C HIS A 49 15.01 -0.25 3.10
N ASN A 50 14.19 -0.26 2.05
CA ASN A 50 14.56 -0.77 0.74
C ASN A 50 15.20 0.34 -0.08
N THR A 51 16.26 -0.02 -0.80
CA THR A 51 16.99 0.93 -1.67
C THR A 51 17.22 0.29 -3.02
N MET A 52 16.95 1.04 -4.08
CA MET A 52 17.24 0.63 -5.47
C MET A 52 18.29 1.55 -6.08
N SER A 53 18.82 1.20 -7.25
CA SER A 53 19.75 2.10 -7.96
C SER A 53 19.00 3.29 -8.57
N THR A 54 19.67 4.43 -8.75
CA THR A 54 19.10 5.58 -9.47
C THR A 54 18.73 5.24 -10.92
N LYS A 55 19.49 4.34 -11.54
CA LYS A 55 19.17 3.79 -12.87
C LYS A 55 17.84 3.04 -12.86
N ASP A 56 17.61 2.19 -11.86
CA ASP A 56 16.35 1.44 -11.72
C ASP A 56 15.18 2.38 -11.44
N TYR A 57 15.38 3.39 -10.58
CA TYR A 57 14.42 4.46 -10.33
C TYR A 57 14.02 5.20 -11.62
N HIS A 58 14.98 5.59 -12.48
CA HIS A 58 14.68 6.26 -13.74
C HIS A 58 14.03 5.36 -14.80
N ASN A 59 14.14 4.04 -14.66
CA ASN A 59 13.44 3.06 -15.49
C ASN A 59 12.03 2.76 -14.98
N LEU A 60 11.63 3.28 -13.82
CA LEU A 60 10.25 3.24 -13.37
C LEU A 60 9.36 4.03 -14.36
N PRO A 61 8.10 3.63 -14.54
CA PRO A 61 7.17 4.35 -15.40
C PRO A 61 7.07 5.83 -15.00
N LYS A 62 7.47 6.75 -15.88
CA LYS A 62 7.55 8.21 -15.62
C LYS A 62 6.20 8.87 -15.32
N PHE A 63 5.10 8.15 -15.53
CA PHE A 63 3.77 8.55 -15.11
C PHE A 63 3.47 8.00 -13.71
N MET A 64 4.38 8.29 -12.77
CA MET A 64 4.19 8.02 -11.35
C MET A 64 3.31 9.12 -10.77
N GLN A 65 2.12 8.77 -10.27
CA GLN A 65 1.36 9.66 -9.39
C GLN A 65 1.50 9.29 -7.93
N GLU A 66 1.66 8.00 -7.60
CA GLU A 66 1.77 7.53 -6.22
C GLU A 66 2.33 6.10 -6.15
N ILE A 67 3.22 5.83 -5.19
CA ILE A 67 3.52 4.45 -4.75
C ILE A 67 2.42 4.06 -3.77
N ILE A 68 1.63 3.05 -4.11
CA ILE A 68 0.46 2.66 -3.30
C ILE A 68 0.79 1.54 -2.32
N ALA A 69 1.75 0.67 -2.66
CA ALA A 69 2.18 -0.43 -1.81
C ALA A 69 3.58 -0.92 -2.16
N SER A 70 4.32 -1.39 -1.15
CA SER A 70 5.58 -2.12 -1.30
C SER A 70 5.70 -3.20 -0.22
N ASP A 71 6.27 -4.35 -0.56
CA ASP A 71 6.68 -5.39 0.40
C ASP A 71 8.19 -5.67 0.35
N GLY A 72 8.96 -4.79 -0.30
CA GLY A 72 10.40 -4.92 -0.54
C GLY A 72 10.76 -5.77 -1.76
N GLN A 73 9.84 -6.59 -2.29
CA GLN A 73 10.04 -7.32 -3.55
C GLN A 73 9.21 -6.75 -4.70
N LEU A 74 7.98 -6.32 -4.40
CA LEU A 74 7.06 -5.74 -5.35
C LEU A 74 6.79 -4.30 -4.99
N LEU A 75 6.70 -3.46 -6.02
CA LEU A 75 6.25 -2.09 -5.93
C LEU A 75 4.98 -1.95 -6.77
N VAL A 76 3.89 -1.50 -6.16
CA VAL A 76 2.65 -1.19 -6.89
C VAL A 76 2.55 0.31 -7.07
N VAL A 77 2.59 0.72 -8.34
CA VAL A 77 2.59 2.13 -8.75
C VAL A 77 1.26 2.45 -9.41
N ARG A 78 0.61 3.53 -8.96
CA ARG A 78 -0.60 4.05 -9.62
C ARG A 78 -0.25 5.02 -10.74
N SER A 79 -0.88 4.81 -11.89
CA SER A 79 -1.13 5.82 -12.91
C SER A 79 -2.63 6.19 -12.91
N VAL A 80 -2.99 7.34 -13.49
CA VAL A 80 -4.38 7.82 -13.70
C VAL A 80 -5.29 6.73 -14.27
N GLU A 81 -4.78 5.90 -15.18
CA GLU A 81 -5.60 4.94 -15.91
C GLU A 81 -5.34 3.47 -15.53
N LYS A 82 -4.11 3.14 -15.09
CA LYS A 82 -3.70 1.74 -14.85
C LYS A 82 -2.80 1.62 -13.62
N SER A 83 -2.89 0.49 -12.94
CA SER A 83 -1.90 0.13 -11.91
C SER A 83 -0.77 -0.68 -12.56
N THR A 84 0.47 -0.36 -12.23
CA THR A 84 1.65 -1.13 -12.69
C THR A 84 2.32 -1.79 -11.52
N ILE A 85 2.60 -3.08 -11.64
CA ILE A 85 3.41 -3.84 -10.70
C ILE A 85 4.83 -3.81 -11.23
N VAL A 86 5.77 -3.40 -10.40
CA VAL A 86 7.20 -3.50 -10.68
C VAL A 86 7.80 -4.52 -9.73
N ASN A 87 8.38 -5.58 -10.28
CA ASN A 87 9.19 -6.52 -9.51
C ASN A 87 10.58 -5.92 -9.33
N LEU A 88 10.97 -5.63 -8.09
CA LEU A 88 12.23 -4.96 -7.78
C LEU A 88 13.45 -5.87 -7.92
N ASN A 89 13.26 -7.19 -8.01
CA ASN A 89 14.38 -8.13 -8.14
C ASN A 89 14.94 -8.17 -9.57
N ASP A 90 14.07 -8.08 -10.58
CA ASP A 90 14.44 -8.18 -12.00
C ASP A 90 14.01 -6.94 -12.82
N MET A 91 13.40 -5.95 -12.17
CA MET A 91 12.83 -4.73 -12.76
C MET A 91 11.78 -5.01 -13.84
N SER A 92 11.21 -6.22 -13.88
CA SER A 92 10.10 -6.56 -14.78
C SER A 92 8.84 -5.82 -14.36
N GLN A 93 8.03 -5.45 -15.35
CA GLN A 93 6.81 -4.69 -15.16
C GLN A 93 5.62 -5.48 -15.69
N THR A 94 4.58 -5.56 -14.88
CA THR A 94 3.29 -6.12 -15.26
C THR A 94 2.26 -5.01 -15.19
N ILE A 95 1.62 -4.70 -16.33
CA ILE A 95 0.53 -3.74 -16.39
C ILE A 95 -0.76 -4.47 -16.02
N LEU A 96 -1.43 -4.01 -14.98
CA LEU A 96 -2.76 -4.51 -14.62
C LEU A 96 -3.81 -3.66 -15.33
N GLU A 97 -4.36 -4.19 -16.43
CA GLU A 97 -5.44 -3.50 -17.16
C GLU A 97 -6.78 -3.54 -16.40
N GLU A 98 -7.03 -4.59 -15.62
CA GLU A 98 -8.30 -4.80 -14.91
C GLU A 98 -8.28 -4.36 -13.44
N VAL A 99 -7.11 -4.04 -12.87
CA VAL A 99 -6.98 -3.72 -11.44
C VAL A 99 -6.92 -2.20 -11.25
N VAL A 100 -8.08 -1.57 -11.41
CA VAL A 100 -8.32 -0.22 -10.87
C VAL A 100 -8.64 -0.36 -9.37
N ALA A 101 -7.72 -0.99 -8.63
CA ALA A 101 -7.88 -1.14 -7.20
C ALA A 101 -7.77 0.24 -6.53
N SER A 102 -8.75 0.57 -5.70
CA SER A 102 -8.78 1.81 -4.92
C SER A 102 -7.81 1.75 -3.75
N ARG A 103 -7.61 0.56 -3.17
CA ARG A 103 -6.53 0.24 -2.24
C ARG A 103 -5.91 -1.11 -2.57
N VAL A 104 -4.64 -1.25 -2.22
CA VAL A 104 -3.85 -2.44 -2.49
C VAL A 104 -3.13 -2.89 -1.23
N ALA A 105 -3.03 -4.20 -1.02
CA ALA A 105 -2.15 -4.83 -0.05
C ALA A 105 -1.33 -5.94 -0.72
N LEU A 106 -0.13 -6.18 -0.20
CA LEU A 106 0.79 -7.21 -0.69
C LEU A 106 0.99 -8.29 0.37
N PHE A 107 0.99 -9.55 -0.08
CA PHE A 107 1.28 -10.69 0.78
C PHE A 107 1.79 -11.89 -0.03
N LYS A 108 3.00 -12.35 0.31
CA LYS A 108 3.64 -13.54 -0.27
C LYS A 108 3.67 -13.53 -1.81
N GLY A 109 4.00 -12.38 -2.41
CA GLY A 109 4.09 -12.23 -3.87
C GLY A 109 2.75 -12.10 -4.60
N ASN A 110 1.64 -12.06 -3.86
CA ASN A 110 0.31 -11.79 -4.39
C ASN A 110 -0.15 -10.38 -4.03
N ILE A 111 -1.04 -9.86 -4.87
CA ILE A 111 -1.59 -8.52 -4.81
C ILE A 111 -3.07 -8.63 -4.51
N TYR A 112 -3.49 -7.94 -3.46
CA TYR A 112 -4.88 -7.91 -3.01
C TYR A 112 -5.40 -6.50 -3.21
N GLY A 113 -6.58 -6.36 -3.79
CA GLY A 113 -7.13 -5.06 -4.13
C GLY A 113 -8.59 -4.91 -3.75
N THR A 114 -9.02 -3.70 -3.45
CA THR A 114 -10.44 -3.34 -3.39
C THR A 114 -10.85 -2.61 -4.66
N ILE A 115 -11.97 -2.99 -5.28
CA ILE A 115 -12.52 -2.32 -6.46
C ILE A 115 -13.76 -1.57 -6.00
N TYR A 116 -13.58 -0.30 -5.64
CA TYR A 116 -14.60 0.53 -4.99
C TYR A 116 -15.92 0.58 -5.77
N ASN A 117 -15.88 0.93 -7.06
CA ASN A 117 -17.09 1.10 -7.89
C ASN A 117 -17.85 -0.21 -8.13
N GLU A 118 -17.22 -1.36 -7.90
CA GLU A 118 -17.82 -2.68 -8.14
C GLU A 118 -18.13 -3.43 -6.85
N ASN A 119 -17.78 -2.89 -5.68
CA ASN A 119 -17.95 -3.54 -4.39
C ASN A 119 -17.27 -4.91 -4.31
N LYS A 120 -16.07 -5.02 -4.88
CA LYS A 120 -15.30 -6.27 -4.98
C LYS A 120 -13.97 -6.20 -4.25
N VAL A 121 -13.48 -7.38 -3.89
CA VAL A 121 -12.12 -7.63 -3.43
C VAL A 121 -11.50 -8.63 -4.40
N CYS A 122 -10.25 -8.44 -4.76
CA CYS A 122 -9.57 -9.29 -5.72
C CYS A 122 -8.19 -9.71 -5.23
N CYS A 123 -7.70 -10.81 -5.78
CA CYS A 123 -6.36 -11.31 -5.56
C CYS A 123 -5.74 -11.73 -6.91
N TYR A 124 -4.51 -11.28 -7.14
CA TYR A 124 -3.74 -11.55 -8.35
C TYR A 124 -2.34 -12.01 -7.96
N LYS A 125 -1.71 -12.81 -8.81
CA LYS A 125 -0.26 -13.00 -8.76
C LYS A 125 0.45 -11.72 -9.19
N SER A 126 1.71 -11.54 -8.82
CA SER A 126 2.58 -10.48 -9.36
C SER A 126 2.75 -10.52 -10.88
N SER A 127 2.50 -11.67 -11.50
CA SER A 127 2.42 -11.82 -12.97
C SER A 127 1.16 -11.25 -13.59
N GLY A 128 0.19 -10.78 -12.80
CA GLY A 128 -1.10 -10.27 -13.26
C GLY A 128 -2.16 -11.35 -13.48
N GLU A 129 -1.84 -12.63 -13.25
CA GLU A 129 -2.83 -13.71 -13.29
C GLU A 129 -3.83 -13.56 -12.15
N ALA A 130 -5.12 -13.51 -12.47
CA ALA A 130 -6.20 -13.49 -11.49
C ALA A 130 -6.24 -14.81 -10.71
N LEU A 131 -6.17 -14.73 -9.38
CA LEU A 131 -6.35 -15.87 -8.49
C LEU A 131 -7.80 -16.03 -8.08
N TRP A 132 -8.43 -14.94 -7.62
CA TRP A 132 -9.84 -14.92 -7.27
C TRP A 132 -10.39 -13.49 -7.18
N THR A 133 -11.71 -13.38 -7.29
CA THR A 133 -12.48 -12.17 -7.01
C THR A 133 -13.63 -12.54 -6.07
N PHE A 134 -13.87 -11.70 -5.08
CA PHE A 134 -14.87 -11.89 -4.05
C PHE A 134 -15.83 -10.68 -4.02
N GLN A 135 -17.13 -10.97 -3.97
CA GLN A 135 -18.20 -9.98 -3.86
C GLN A 135 -19.22 -10.50 -2.86
N HIS A 136 -19.69 -9.63 -1.97
CA HIS A 136 -20.65 -9.98 -0.94
C HIS A 136 -21.43 -8.74 -0.49
N ASP A 137 -22.68 -8.89 -0.08
CA ASP A 137 -23.56 -7.77 0.33
C ASP A 137 -23.07 -7.00 1.57
N ASP A 138 -22.18 -7.62 2.35
CA ASP A 138 -21.51 -6.99 3.50
C ASP A 138 -20.30 -6.15 3.10
N ILE A 139 -19.91 -6.15 1.82
CA ILE A 139 -18.80 -5.37 1.28
C ILE A 139 -19.37 -4.33 0.33
N VAL A 140 -19.63 -3.14 0.86
CA VAL A 140 -20.04 -1.95 0.10
C VAL A 140 -19.03 -0.84 0.34
N ASP A 141 -18.62 -0.16 -0.73
CA ASP A 141 -17.63 0.90 -0.73
C ASP A 141 -16.31 0.48 -0.03
N PRO A 142 -15.59 -0.52 -0.57
CA PRO A 142 -14.41 -1.06 0.08
C PRO A 142 -13.20 -0.12 -0.01
N LEU A 143 -12.92 0.61 1.08
CA LEU A 143 -11.91 1.68 1.13
C LEU A 143 -10.61 1.36 1.86
N GLY A 144 -10.53 0.20 2.52
CA GLY A 144 -9.34 -0.24 3.24
C GLY A 144 -9.17 -1.74 3.14
N ILE A 145 -7.92 -2.19 2.97
CA ILE A 145 -7.58 -3.61 2.87
C ILE A 145 -6.23 -3.87 3.54
N THR A 146 -6.14 -4.95 4.30
CA THR A 146 -4.88 -5.47 4.85
C THR A 146 -5.00 -6.98 5.06
N LEU A 147 -3.92 -7.65 5.47
CA LEU A 147 -3.89 -9.09 5.68
C LEU A 147 -3.17 -9.45 6.97
N ASP A 148 -3.66 -10.49 7.65
CA ASP A 148 -2.95 -11.11 8.77
C ASP A 148 -1.81 -12.03 8.29
N ARG A 149 -1.07 -12.63 9.24
CA ARG A 149 0.03 -13.57 8.93
C ARG A 149 -0.42 -14.88 8.27
N ASN A 150 -1.71 -15.22 8.37
CA ASN A 150 -2.29 -16.44 7.79
C ASN A 150 -2.86 -16.19 6.39
N GLY A 151 -2.89 -14.94 5.92
CA GLY A 151 -3.42 -14.54 4.62
C GLY A 151 -4.93 -14.29 4.62
N PHE A 152 -5.58 -14.15 5.79
CA PHE A 152 -6.95 -13.66 5.84
C PHE A 152 -6.98 -12.19 5.47
N VAL A 153 -7.95 -11.82 4.65
CA VAL A 153 -8.03 -10.48 4.04
C VAL A 153 -9.06 -9.65 4.79
N TYR A 154 -8.62 -8.57 5.43
CA TYR A 154 -9.44 -7.69 6.23
C TYR A 154 -9.82 -6.48 5.41
N VAL A 155 -11.12 -6.27 5.23
CA VAL A 155 -11.65 -5.27 4.32
C VAL A 155 -12.61 -4.37 5.07
N VAL A 156 -12.35 -3.07 4.98
CA VAL A 156 -13.27 -2.04 5.44
C VAL A 156 -14.41 -1.92 4.45
N SER A 157 -15.65 -2.05 4.91
CA SER A 157 -16.84 -1.67 4.16
C SER A 157 -17.42 -0.40 4.76
N GLN A 158 -17.20 0.72 4.07
CA GLN A 158 -17.54 2.03 4.62
C GLN A 158 -19.06 2.22 4.78
N ASN A 159 -19.84 1.99 3.72
CA ASN A 159 -21.28 2.24 3.73
C ASN A 159 -22.09 1.16 4.48
N LYS A 160 -21.41 0.18 5.07
CA LYS A 160 -22.00 -0.82 5.98
C LYS A 160 -21.43 -0.73 7.39
N ASP A 161 -20.61 0.30 7.66
CA ASP A 161 -19.97 0.59 8.94
C ASP A 161 -19.34 -0.63 9.60
N ARG A 162 -18.50 -1.35 8.84
CA ARG A 162 -17.96 -2.63 9.30
C ARG A 162 -16.59 -2.98 8.74
N VAL A 163 -15.99 -3.97 9.39
CA VAL A 163 -14.83 -4.70 8.88
C VAL A 163 -15.23 -6.15 8.64
N VAL A 164 -14.97 -6.62 7.43
CA VAL A 164 -15.22 -7.99 6.98
C VAL A 164 -13.89 -8.69 6.78
N VAL A 165 -13.76 -9.92 7.28
CA VAL A 165 -12.63 -10.80 6.97
C VAL A 165 -13.04 -11.78 5.88
N VAL A 166 -12.24 -11.90 4.84
CA VAL A 166 -12.40 -12.84 3.72
C VAL A 166 -11.34 -13.94 3.85
N SER A 167 -11.72 -15.19 3.59
CA SER A 167 -10.81 -16.32 3.65
C SER A 167 -9.68 -16.19 2.62
N PRO A 168 -8.48 -16.79 2.86
CA PRO A 168 -7.35 -16.70 1.94
C PRO A 168 -7.64 -17.23 0.53
N ASP A 169 -8.60 -18.15 0.41
CA ASP A 169 -9.06 -18.73 -0.85
C ASP A 169 -10.22 -17.95 -1.50
N GLY A 170 -10.65 -16.83 -0.90
CA GLY A 170 -11.66 -15.94 -1.45
C GLY A 170 -13.06 -16.54 -1.54
N LYS A 171 -13.41 -17.50 -0.67
CA LYS A 171 -14.71 -18.19 -0.75
C LYS A 171 -15.71 -17.83 0.34
N THR A 172 -15.22 -17.45 1.51
CA THR A 172 -16.09 -17.17 2.67
C THR A 172 -15.70 -15.85 3.29
N CYS A 173 -16.65 -15.22 3.96
CA CYS A 173 -16.39 -14.03 4.75
C CYS A 173 -17.15 -14.02 6.06
N LYS A 174 -16.70 -13.18 6.98
CA LYS A 174 -17.37 -12.93 8.25
C LYS A 174 -17.20 -11.46 8.64
N THR A 175 -18.25 -10.84 9.17
CA THR A 175 -18.13 -9.53 9.82
C THR A 175 -17.47 -9.69 11.19
N ILE A 176 -16.39 -8.95 11.44
CA ILE A 176 -15.64 -9.01 12.71
C ILE A 176 -15.80 -7.76 13.57
N LEU A 177 -16.15 -6.64 12.94
CA LEU A 177 -16.45 -5.37 13.59
C LEU A 177 -17.62 -4.73 12.86
N SER A 178 -18.47 -4.03 13.59
CA SER A 178 -19.68 -3.41 13.09
C SER A 178 -19.93 -2.07 13.79
N GLU A 179 -21.01 -1.39 13.42
CA GLU A 179 -21.47 -0.19 14.13
C GLU A 179 -21.69 -0.44 15.63
N ALA A 180 -22.11 -1.65 16.02
CA ALA A 180 -22.29 -2.02 17.43
C ALA A 180 -20.98 -1.99 18.23
N ASP A 181 -19.83 -2.08 17.56
CA ASP A 181 -18.49 -1.99 18.13
C ASP A 181 -17.94 -0.54 18.13
N GLY A 182 -18.77 0.43 17.75
CA GLY A 182 -18.43 1.86 17.68
C GLY A 182 -17.80 2.30 16.36
N ILE A 183 -17.65 1.39 15.38
CA ILE A 183 -17.11 1.72 14.06
C ILE A 183 -18.13 2.53 13.26
N LYS A 184 -17.72 3.71 12.77
CA LYS A 184 -18.54 4.57 11.91
C LYS A 184 -17.71 5.19 10.80
N TYR A 185 -18.22 5.16 9.58
CA TYR A 185 -17.54 5.56 8.35
C TYR A 185 -16.06 5.10 8.32
N PRO A 186 -15.78 3.79 8.52
CA PRO A 186 -14.42 3.29 8.48
C PRO A 186 -13.82 3.56 7.09
N HIS A 187 -12.52 3.87 7.05
CA HIS A 187 -11.86 4.22 5.78
C HIS A 187 -10.43 3.67 5.64
N ALA A 188 -9.76 3.37 6.74
CA ALA A 188 -8.42 2.79 6.71
C ALA A 188 -8.32 1.68 7.75
N ILE A 189 -7.50 0.68 7.44
CA ILE A 189 -7.24 -0.47 8.30
C ILE A 189 -5.80 -0.89 8.11
N ASP A 190 -5.14 -1.26 9.21
CA ASP A 190 -3.83 -1.91 9.15
C ASP A 190 -3.68 -2.95 10.27
N ILE A 191 -2.82 -3.94 10.04
CA ILE A 191 -2.54 -5.03 10.98
C ILE A 191 -1.03 -5.16 11.13
N ASP A 192 -0.54 -5.04 12.36
CA ASP A 192 0.76 -5.57 12.72
C ASP A 192 0.67 -7.10 12.77
N ARG A 193 1.18 -7.75 11.72
CA ARG A 193 1.10 -9.20 11.51
C ARG A 193 1.81 -10.01 12.59
N GLU A 194 2.80 -9.43 13.26
CA GLU A 194 3.55 -10.11 14.32
C GLU A 194 2.75 -10.09 15.63
N SER A 195 2.28 -8.92 16.06
CA SER A 195 1.54 -8.79 17.31
C SER A 195 0.06 -9.18 17.21
N GLY A 196 -0.51 -9.23 15.99
CA GLY A 196 -1.93 -9.40 15.76
C GLY A 196 -2.76 -8.18 16.18
N ILE A 197 -2.14 -7.01 16.26
CA ILE A 197 -2.86 -5.77 16.56
C ILE A 197 -3.40 -5.20 15.25
N MET A 198 -4.71 -4.99 15.22
CA MET A 198 -5.43 -4.35 14.12
C MET A 198 -5.84 -2.93 14.53
N ILE A 199 -5.63 -1.97 13.65
CA ILE A 199 -6.09 -0.59 13.82
C ILE A 199 -7.08 -0.27 12.70
N VAL A 200 -8.23 0.29 13.07
CA VAL A 200 -9.25 0.74 12.12
C VAL A 200 -9.49 2.23 12.33
N SER A 201 -9.29 3.02 11.29
CA SER A 201 -9.62 4.45 11.32
C SER A 201 -11.05 4.67 10.85
N SER A 202 -11.79 5.41 11.67
CA SER A 202 -13.20 5.77 11.54
C SER A 202 -13.34 7.29 11.52
N LYS A 203 -14.45 7.75 10.97
CA LYS A 203 -14.83 9.16 11.01
C LYS A 203 -16.16 9.28 11.76
N ILE A 204 -16.16 10.07 12.81
CA ILE A 204 -17.36 10.38 13.56
C ILE A 204 -17.80 11.78 13.14
N ARG A 205 -19.05 11.94 12.72
CA ARG A 205 -19.61 13.27 12.44
C ARG A 205 -19.68 14.05 13.74
N VAL A 206 -19.13 15.26 13.74
CA VAL A 206 -19.34 16.23 14.82
C VAL A 206 -20.62 17.01 14.48
N ASP A 207 -21.51 17.18 15.46
CA ASP A 207 -22.87 17.76 15.37
C ASP A 207 -23.23 18.59 14.12
N ASN A 208 -24.37 18.27 13.48
CA ASN A 208 -25.16 19.04 12.48
C ASN A 208 -24.45 19.81 11.35
N ASP A 209 -23.12 19.78 11.24
CA ASP A 209 -22.35 20.30 10.13
C ASP A 209 -21.75 19.12 9.37
N ASP A 210 -22.27 18.85 8.17
CA ASP A 210 -21.84 17.75 7.29
C ASP A 210 -20.36 17.83 6.86
N ARG A 211 -19.64 18.88 7.25
CA ARG A 211 -18.24 19.14 6.87
C ARG A 211 -17.23 18.86 7.98
N GLU A 212 -17.64 18.64 9.24
CA GLU A 212 -16.73 18.33 10.34
C GLU A 212 -16.78 16.85 10.75
N TYR A 213 -15.63 16.18 10.64
CA TYR A 213 -15.45 14.81 11.07
C TYR A 213 -14.29 14.72 12.05
N GLU A 214 -14.53 14.16 13.23
CA GLU A 214 -13.47 13.73 14.13
C GLU A 214 -12.95 12.37 13.64
N ARG A 215 -11.62 12.23 13.52
CA ARG A 215 -11.00 10.95 13.16
C ARG A 215 -10.72 10.17 14.43
N THR A 216 -11.28 8.98 14.53
CA THR A 216 -11.04 8.07 15.65
C THR A 216 -10.34 6.82 15.13
N ALA A 217 -9.39 6.32 15.90
CA ALA A 217 -8.76 5.04 15.63
C ALA A 217 -9.19 4.05 16.71
N PHE A 218 -9.64 2.87 16.27
CA PHE A 218 -9.99 1.77 17.15
C PHE A 218 -8.93 0.69 17.05
N VAL A 219 -8.50 0.17 18.20
CA VAL A 219 -7.45 -0.85 18.30
C VAL A 219 -8.07 -2.16 18.76
N TYR A 220 -7.80 -3.22 18.02
CA TYR A 220 -8.32 -4.55 18.28
C TYR A 220 -7.18 -5.57 18.29
N LYS A 221 -7.35 -6.65 19.06
CA LYS A 221 -6.45 -7.79 19.05
C LYS A 221 -7.16 -8.96 18.37
N ILE A 222 -6.51 -9.54 17.35
CA ILE A 222 -7.00 -10.68 16.58
C ILE A 222 -6.17 -11.94 16.82
#